data_AF-A0A251TNV8-F1
#
_entry.id   AF-A0A251TNV8-F1
#
_cell.length_a   1.000
_cell.length_b   1.000
_cell.length_c   1.000
_cell.angle_alpha   90.00
_cell.angle_beta   90.00
_cell.angle_gamma   90.00
#
_symmetry.space_group_name_H-M   'P 1'
#
loop_
_entity.id
_entity.type
_entity.pdbx_description
1 polymer ?
#
loop_
_entity_poly.entity_id
_entity_poly.type
_entity_poly.pdbx_seq_one_letter_code
_entity_poly.pdbx_strand_id
1 'polypeptide(L)'
;MTSATKEFEHLKIHLEELKKATNSFGSKVIGAGGFGKVYKGEVSHSKGRSMVAIKRLNREYGQGDPEFWKEIMMLSRYTHNNLISLLGFCDENGEKIIVYEYASNGSLDRHLSSTALTWTQRLKIYLDAARGMLGPKV
;
A
#
# COMPACT_ATOMS: atom_id res chain seq x y z
N MET A 1 14.27 18.43 10.50
CA MET A 1 13.04 17.65 10.25
C MET A 1 12.13 18.48 9.37
N THR A 2 11.80 18.00 8.17
CA THR A 2 10.97 18.72 7.19
C THR A 2 9.50 18.78 7.66
N SER A 3 8.81 19.87 7.30
CA SER A 3 7.41 20.15 7.69
C SER A 3 6.44 19.00 7.40
N ALA A 4 6.67 18.26 6.30
CA ALA A 4 5.82 17.16 5.84
C ALA A 4 5.79 15.95 6.79
N THR A 5 6.86 15.69 7.55
CA THR A 5 6.92 14.53 8.46
C THR A 5 5.99 14.72 9.66
N LYS A 6 5.84 15.96 10.14
CA LYS A 6 4.96 16.27 11.29
C LYS A 6 3.48 16.09 10.98
N GLU A 7 3.04 16.34 9.74
CA GLU A 7 1.63 16.21 9.34
C GLU A 7 1.12 14.76 9.49
N PHE A 8 1.98 13.78 9.20
CA PHE A 8 1.60 12.37 9.14
C PHE A 8 2.19 11.53 10.28
N GLU A 9 2.67 12.14 11.36
CA GLU A 9 3.34 11.42 12.47
C GLU A 9 2.45 10.31 13.08
N HIS A 10 1.13 10.54 13.13
CA HIS A 10 0.15 9.56 13.61
C HIS A 10 0.03 8.28 12.75
N LEU A 11 0.59 8.29 11.54
CA LEU A 11 0.65 7.13 10.62
C LEU A 11 2.00 6.41 10.68
N LYS A 12 2.94 6.87 11.48
CA LYS A 12 4.27 6.28 11.57
C LYS A 12 4.22 4.93 12.28
N ILE A 13 4.85 3.93 11.68
CA ILE A 13 5.02 2.59 12.22
C ILE A 13 6.51 2.32 12.35
N HIS A 14 6.94 1.85 13.52
CA HIS A 14 8.35 1.54 13.76
C HIS A 14 8.82 0.36 12.92
N LEU A 15 10.05 0.44 12.42
CA LEU A 15 10.66 -0.57 11.57
C LEU A 15 10.67 -1.95 12.23
N GLU A 16 10.87 -2.01 13.55
CA GLU A 16 10.91 -3.27 14.29
C GLU A 16 9.57 -4.02 14.27
N GLU A 17 8.44 -3.31 14.25
CA GLU A 17 7.11 -3.94 14.08
C GLU A 17 7.00 -4.57 12.68
N LEU A 18 7.45 -3.86 11.65
CA LEU A 18 7.40 -4.34 10.26
C LEU A 18 8.35 -5.51 10.02
N LYS A 19 9.54 -5.50 10.63
CA LYS A 19 10.47 -6.63 10.59
C LYS A 19 9.86 -7.86 11.28
N LYS A 20 9.26 -7.71 12.46
CA LYS A 20 8.56 -8.81 13.14
C LYS A 20 7.46 -9.40 12.26
N ALA A 21 6.63 -8.54 11.66
CA ALA A 21 5.52 -8.94 10.80
C ALA A 21 5.97 -9.66 9.51
N THR A 22 7.21 -9.45 9.07
CA THR A 22 7.72 -9.95 7.77
C THR A 22 8.89 -10.93 7.89
N ASN A 23 9.23 -11.38 9.11
CA ASN A 23 10.45 -12.14 9.40
C ASN A 23 11.71 -11.45 8.82
N SER A 24 11.93 -10.19 9.19
CA SER A 24 13.00 -9.33 8.68
C SER A 24 13.03 -9.27 7.15
N PHE A 25 11.86 -9.13 6.53
CA PHE A 25 11.65 -9.17 5.08
C PHE A 25 12.07 -10.49 4.39
N GLY A 26 12.16 -11.59 5.14
CA GLY A 26 12.40 -12.95 4.65
C GLY A 26 11.12 -13.76 4.37
N SER A 27 9.95 -13.22 4.72
CA SER A 27 8.65 -13.81 4.38
C SER A 27 8.37 -13.82 2.86
N LYS A 28 7.43 -14.66 2.44
CA LYS A 28 7.03 -14.78 1.03
C LYS A 28 6.55 -13.44 0.47
N VAL A 29 7.17 -13.02 -0.63
CA VAL A 29 6.77 -11.85 -1.40
C VAL A 29 5.43 -12.13 -2.10
N ILE A 30 4.46 -11.22 -1.92
CA ILE A 30 3.13 -11.31 -2.52
C ILE A 30 2.96 -10.41 -3.75
N GLY A 31 3.91 -9.52 -4.02
CA GLY A 31 3.98 -8.69 -5.22
C GLY A 31 5.37 -8.06 -5.38
N ALA A 32 5.83 -7.86 -6.61
CA ALA A 32 7.12 -7.24 -6.90
C ALA A 32 7.06 -6.47 -8.22
N GLY A 33 7.82 -5.38 -8.31
CA GLY A 33 7.96 -4.58 -9.53
C GLY A 33 9.03 -3.50 -9.37
N GLY A 34 9.07 -2.54 -10.30
CA GLY A 34 10.04 -1.43 -10.26
C GLY A 34 9.97 -0.57 -8.97
N PHE A 35 8.82 -0.59 -8.29
CA PHE A 35 8.57 0.14 -7.05
C PHE A 35 8.88 -0.69 -5.78
N GLY A 36 9.57 -1.81 -5.90
CA GLY A 36 9.98 -2.64 -4.76
C GLY A 36 9.12 -3.88 -4.52
N LYS A 37 9.23 -4.43 -3.30
CA LYS A 37 8.63 -5.72 -2.90
C LYS A 37 7.49 -5.50 -1.92
N VAL A 38 6.44 -6.30 -2.07
CA VAL A 38 5.26 -6.29 -1.20
C VAL A 38 5.20 -7.59 -0.41
N TYR A 39 5.08 -7.44 0.90
CA TYR A 39 4.96 -8.52 1.87
C TYR A 39 3.56 -8.50 2.50
N LYS A 40 3.16 -9.63 3.07
CA LYS A 40 1.94 -9.74 3.87
C LYS A 40 2.35 -9.95 5.33
N GLY A 41 1.76 -9.20 6.25
CA GLY A 41 2.05 -9.33 7.68
C GLY A 41 0.93 -8.74 8.54
N GLU A 42 0.82 -9.16 9.78
CA GLU A 42 -0.08 -8.54 10.75
C GLU A 42 0.67 -7.44 11.50
N VAL A 43 0.11 -6.22 11.54
CA VAL A 43 0.78 -5.03 12.08
C VAL A 43 -0.20 -4.25 12.95
N SER A 44 0.31 -3.68 14.04
CA SER A 44 -0.43 -2.69 14.84
C SER A 44 -0.26 -1.30 14.21
N HIS A 45 -1.38 -0.63 13.88
CA HIS A 45 -1.40 0.70 13.27
C HIS A 45 -2.51 1.58 13.89
N SER A 46 -2.67 2.81 13.39
CA SER A 46 -3.58 3.82 13.94
C SER A 46 -5.07 3.42 13.98
N LYS A 47 -5.46 2.40 13.21
CA LYS A 47 -6.84 1.88 13.14
C LYS A 47 -7.00 0.53 13.85
N GLY A 48 -6.01 0.11 14.64
CA GLY A 48 -5.98 -1.18 15.34
C GLY A 48 -4.96 -2.14 14.74
N ARG A 49 -5.12 -3.43 15.05
CA ARG A 49 -4.26 -4.51 14.55
C ARG A 49 -4.97 -5.26 13.44
N SER A 50 -4.35 -5.39 12.28
CA SER A 50 -4.96 -6.08 11.15
C SER A 50 -3.92 -6.68 10.19
N MET A 51 -4.40 -7.50 9.26
CA MET A 51 -3.59 -7.99 8.15
C MET A 51 -3.37 -6.90 7.11
N VAL A 52 -2.10 -6.64 6.77
CA VAL A 52 -1.69 -5.54 5.90
C VAL A 52 -0.81 -6.00 4.74
N ALA A 53 -0.72 -5.14 3.72
CA ALA A 53 0.28 -5.22 2.65
C ALA A 53 1.42 -4.23 2.93
N ILE A 54 2.65 -4.72 3.00
CA ILE A 54 3.84 -3.98 3.40
C ILE A 54 4.74 -3.82 2.17
N LYS A 55 4.71 -2.64 1.53
CA LYS A 55 5.50 -2.31 0.34
C LYS A 55 6.81 -1.67 0.76
N ARG A 56 7.90 -2.43 0.68
CA ARG A 56 9.27 -1.95 0.89
C ARG A 56 9.83 -1.45 -0.44
N LEU A 57 10.07 -0.15 -0.54
CA LEU A 57 10.56 0.49 -1.78
C LEU A 57 12.00 0.06 -2.07
N ASN A 58 12.32 -0.14 -3.36
CA ASN A 58 13.71 -0.39 -3.76
C ASN A 58 14.44 0.96 -3.93
N ARG A 59 15.59 1.11 -3.30
CA ARG A 59 16.45 2.31 -3.38
C ARG A 59 17.59 2.18 -4.40
N GLU A 60 17.81 0.99 -4.96
CA GLU A 60 18.95 0.70 -5.86
C GLU A 60 18.97 1.56 -7.14
N TYR A 61 17.86 2.22 -7.50
CA TYR A 61 17.75 3.02 -8.73
C TYR A 61 17.44 4.50 -8.51
N GLY A 62 17.62 5.04 -7.29
CA GLY A 62 17.47 6.48 -7.03
C GLY A 62 16.03 7.03 -7.06
N GLN A 63 15.03 6.21 -7.39
CA GLN A 63 13.62 6.47 -7.07
C GLN A 63 13.39 6.20 -5.59
N GLY A 64 12.62 7.04 -4.90
CA GLY A 64 12.29 6.71 -3.53
C GLY A 64 11.66 7.84 -2.78
N ASP A 65 12.40 8.91 -2.52
CA ASP A 65 11.95 9.92 -1.56
C ASP A 65 10.78 10.79 -2.11
N PRO A 66 10.83 11.33 -3.35
CA PRO A 66 9.70 12.05 -3.92
C PRO A 66 8.46 11.16 -4.11
N GLU A 67 8.63 9.94 -4.63
CA GLU A 67 7.55 9.00 -4.87
C GLU A 67 6.91 8.53 -3.56
N PHE A 68 7.72 8.24 -2.54
CA PHE A 68 7.26 7.85 -1.20
C PHE A 68 6.39 8.92 -0.57
N TRP A 69 6.88 10.17 -0.52
CA TRP A 69 6.13 11.26 0.09
C TRP A 69 4.91 11.65 -0.74
N LYS A 70 4.97 11.57 -2.07
CA LYS A 70 3.81 11.77 -2.93
C LYS A 70 2.73 10.74 -2.66
N GLU A 71 3.10 9.46 -2.54
CA GLU A 71 2.15 8.37 -2.28
C GLU A 71 1.51 8.52 -0.89
N ILE A 72 2.29 8.85 0.15
CA ILE A 72 1.78 9.14 1.50
C ILE A 72 0.83 10.34 1.47
N MET A 73 1.24 11.45 0.87
CA MET A 73 0.43 12.68 0.84
C MET A 73 -0.90 12.46 0.11
N MET A 74 -0.88 11.77 -1.03
CA MET A 74 -2.10 11.48 -1.79
C MET A 74 -3.03 10.55 -1.00
N LEU A 75 -2.52 9.41 -0.51
CA LEU A 75 -3.39 8.40 0.12
C LEU A 75 -3.80 8.76 1.56
N SER A 76 -3.10 9.67 2.22
CA SER A 76 -3.54 10.22 3.51
C SER A 76 -4.70 11.22 3.35
N ARG A 77 -4.78 11.92 2.21
CA ARG A 77 -5.78 12.97 1.98
C ARG A 77 -7.01 12.48 1.22
N TYR A 78 -6.85 11.48 0.37
CA TYR A 78 -7.93 10.94 -0.45
C TYR A 78 -8.33 9.54 0.02
N THR A 79 -9.54 9.44 0.58
CA THR A 79 -10.15 8.14 0.93
C THR A 79 -11.35 7.88 0.02
N HIS A 80 -11.41 6.69 -0.56
CA HIS A 80 -12.50 6.27 -1.46
C HIS A 80 -12.68 4.75 -1.40
N ASN A 81 -13.91 4.26 -1.50
CA ASN A 81 -14.22 2.81 -1.41
C ASN A 81 -13.57 1.96 -2.51
N ASN A 82 -13.16 2.58 -3.61
CA ASN A 82 -12.47 1.92 -4.73
C ASN A 82 -10.97 2.28 -4.80
N LEU A 83 -10.39 2.80 -3.71
CA LEU A 83 -8.97 3.09 -3.57
C LEU A 83 -8.43 2.38 -2.34
N ILE A 84 -7.26 1.75 -2.48
CA ILE A 84 -6.62 1.05 -1.37
C ILE A 84 -6.24 2.04 -0.26
N SER A 85 -6.62 1.72 0.97
CA SER A 85 -6.39 2.58 2.13
C SER A 85 -4.95 2.52 2.60
N LEU A 86 -4.34 3.69 2.82
CA LEU A 86 -3.11 3.82 3.59
C LEU A 86 -3.40 3.56 5.08
N LEU A 87 -2.59 2.71 5.70
CA LEU A 87 -2.68 2.39 7.14
C LEU A 87 -1.47 2.91 7.91
N GLY A 88 -0.34 3.10 7.24
CA GLY A 88 0.84 3.72 7.84
C GLY A 88 2.06 3.72 6.94
N PHE A 89 3.17 4.23 7.46
CA PHE A 89 4.47 4.21 6.79
C PHE A 89 5.62 4.08 7.78
N CYS A 90 6.80 3.69 7.28
CA CYS A 90 8.05 3.70 8.01
C CYS A 90 9.10 4.45 7.20
N ASP A 91 9.80 5.35 7.88
CA ASP A 91 10.96 6.10 7.38
C ASP A 91 12.04 6.08 8.47
N GLU A 92 12.73 4.94 8.60
CA GLU A 92 13.70 4.68 9.66
C GLU A 92 14.88 3.91 9.09
N ASN A 93 16.10 4.22 9.53
CA ASN A 93 17.33 3.49 9.16
C ASN A 93 17.55 3.33 7.65
N GLY A 94 17.08 4.29 6.85
CA GLY A 94 17.17 4.23 5.40
C GLY A 94 16.14 3.32 4.72
N GLU A 95 15.20 2.75 5.48
CA GLU A 95 14.04 2.03 4.96
C GLU A 95 12.90 3.01 4.65
N LYS A 96 12.30 2.86 3.46
CA LYS A 96 11.05 3.53 3.08
C LYS A 96 10.00 2.47 2.81
N ILE A 97 9.01 2.38 3.70
CA ILE A 97 8.00 1.33 3.64
C ILE A 97 6.62 1.96 3.76
N ILE A 98 5.71 1.54 2.89
CA ILE A 98 4.31 1.97 2.90
C ILE A 98 3.44 0.77 3.27
N VAL A 99 2.48 0.98 4.17
CA VAL A 99 1.59 -0.05 4.70
C VAL A 99 0.15 0.25 4.27
N TYR A 100 -0.45 -0.68 3.55
CA TYR A 100 -1.83 -0.59 3.07
C TYR A 100 -2.71 -1.68 3.68
N GLU A 101 -4.02 -1.50 3.58
CA GLU A 101 -4.93 -2.62 3.79
C GLU A 101 -4.63 -3.77 2.82
N TYR A 102 -4.90 -5.00 3.26
CA TYR A 102 -4.64 -6.18 2.45
C TYR A 102 -5.86 -6.56 1.60
N ALA A 103 -5.73 -6.44 0.27
CA ALA A 103 -6.72 -6.95 -0.68
C ALA A 103 -6.59 -8.48 -0.83
N SER A 104 -7.46 -9.24 -0.15
CA SER A 104 -7.41 -10.71 -0.08
C SER A 104 -7.52 -11.42 -1.44
N ASN A 105 -8.26 -10.83 -2.40
CA ASN A 105 -8.41 -11.36 -3.74
C ASN A 105 -7.21 -11.05 -4.66
N GLY A 106 -6.21 -10.30 -4.18
CA GLY A 106 -5.05 -9.93 -4.97
C GLY A 106 -5.37 -8.98 -6.13
N SER A 107 -4.43 -8.87 -7.05
CA SER A 107 -4.49 -7.94 -8.18
C SER A 107 -5.27 -8.52 -9.37
N LEU A 108 -5.92 -7.65 -10.14
CA LEU A 108 -6.82 -8.03 -11.23
C LEU A 108 -6.13 -8.86 -12.32
N ASP A 109 -4.86 -8.59 -12.63
CA ASP A 109 -4.06 -9.30 -13.65
C ASP A 109 -4.04 -10.82 -13.43
N ARG A 110 -4.10 -11.27 -12.16
CA ARG A 110 -4.17 -12.71 -11.82
C ARG A 110 -5.48 -13.37 -12.22
N HIS A 111 -6.54 -12.59 -12.36
CA HIS A 111 -7.88 -13.07 -12.69
C HIS A 111 -8.21 -12.93 -14.17
N LEU A 112 -7.51 -12.04 -14.90
CA LEU A 112 -7.82 -11.73 -16.30
C LEU A 112 -7.66 -12.92 -17.25
N SER A 113 -6.68 -13.79 -16.99
CA SER A 113 -6.43 -15.02 -17.76
C SER A 113 -7.39 -16.15 -17.44
N SER A 114 -8.20 -16.02 -16.38
CA SER A 114 -9.17 -17.02 -15.97
C SER A 114 -10.57 -16.71 -16.52
N THR A 115 -11.39 -17.76 -16.68
CA THR A 115 -12.83 -17.63 -16.92
C THR A 115 -13.64 -17.39 -15.64
N ALA A 116 -12.98 -17.26 -14.48
CA ALA A 116 -13.64 -17.11 -13.18
C ALA A 116 -14.46 -15.82 -13.06
N LEU A 117 -14.10 -14.77 -13.81
CA LEU A 117 -14.84 -13.51 -13.84
C LEU A 117 -15.88 -13.51 -14.97
N THR A 118 -17.15 -13.46 -14.58
CA THR A 118 -18.28 -13.21 -15.48
C THR A 118 -18.19 -11.83 -16.13
N TRP A 119 -18.87 -11.64 -17.26
CA TRP A 119 -18.93 -10.34 -17.94
C TRP A 119 -19.44 -9.21 -17.03
N THR A 120 -20.49 -9.47 -16.26
CA THR A 120 -21.04 -8.51 -15.31
C THR A 120 -20.03 -8.11 -14.23
N GLN A 121 -19.24 -9.06 -13.71
CA GLN A 121 -18.17 -8.75 -12.76
C GLN A 121 -17.08 -7.90 -13.39
N ARG A 122 -16.68 -8.18 -14.65
CA ARG A 122 -15.68 -7.38 -15.38
C ARG A 122 -16.14 -5.94 -15.57
N LEU A 123 -17.40 -5.73 -15.97
CA LEU A 123 -17.99 -4.39 -16.10
C LEU A 123 -18.04 -3.66 -14.75
N LYS A 124 -18.38 -4.35 -13.67
CA LYS A 124 -18.37 -3.77 -12.32
C LYS A 124 -16.96 -3.34 -11.91
N ILE A 125 -15.96 -4.18 -12.11
CA ILE A 125 -14.55 -3.87 -11.82
C ILE A 125 -14.09 -2.64 -12.60
N TYR A 126 -14.42 -2.56 -13.90
CA TYR A 126 -14.11 -1.39 -14.73
C TYR A 126 -14.74 -0.11 -14.18
N LEU A 127 -16.04 -0.16 -13.85
CA LEU A 127 -16.77 0.99 -13.34
C LEU A 127 -16.22 1.45 -11.97
N ASP A 128 -15.92 0.50 -11.09
CA ASP A 128 -15.37 0.78 -9.77
C ASP A 128 -13.95 1.36 -9.86
N ALA A 129 -13.11 0.89 -10.79
CA ALA A 129 -11.81 1.49 -11.06
C ALA A 129 -11.93 2.93 -11.58
N ALA A 130 -12.86 3.17 -12.53
CA ALA A 130 -13.13 4.51 -13.05
C ALA A 130 -13.60 5.47 -11.94
N ARG A 131 -14.48 5.00 -11.03
CA ARG A 131 -14.91 5.79 -9.87
C ARG A 131 -13.75 6.13 -8.95
N GLY A 132 -12.86 5.18 -8.68
CA GLY A 132 -11.66 5.43 -7.87
C GLY A 132 -10.74 6.50 -8.46
N MET A 133 -10.65 6.58 -9.80
CA MET A 133 -9.82 7.57 -10.49
C MET A 133 -10.43 8.98 -10.54
N LEU A 134 -11.76 9.10 -10.58
CA LEU A 134 -12.46 10.38 -10.75
C LEU A 134 -12.47 11.24 -9.48
N GLY A 135 -12.00 10.72 -8.33
CA GLY A 135 -11.99 11.42 -7.05
C GLY A 135 -13.40 11.61 -6.46
N PRO A 136 -13.52 12.19 -5.25
CA PRO A 136 -14.84 12.52 -4.71
C PRO A 136 -15.55 13.51 -5.64
N LYS A 137 -16.82 13.24 -5.95
CA LYS A 137 -17.67 14.23 -6.62
C LYS A 137 -17.70 15.48 -5.75
N VAL A 138 -17.22 16.60 -6.31
CA VAL A 138 -17.38 17.94 -5.73
C VAL A 138 -18.85 18.28 -5.65
#